data_AF-A0AAD7AUA6-F1
#
_entry.id   AF-A0AAD7AUA6-F1
#
_cell.length_a   1.000
_cell.length_b   1.000
_cell.length_c   1.000
_cell.angle_alpha   90.00
_cell.angle_beta   90.00
_cell.angle_gamma   90.00
#
_symmetry.space_group_name_H-M   'P 1'
#
loop_
_entity.id
_entity.type
_entity.pdbx_description
1 polymer ?
#
loop_
_entity_poly.entity_id
_entity_poly.type
_entity_poly.pdbx_seq_one_letter_code
_entity_poly.pdbx_strand_id
1 'polypeptide(L)'
;MDGGSRLKKPGHRLAVYIHHGTFRRPNADKDWSPQRAPRLLTTVTSQSMPSSDRTHDFRQVMREKENELPAAKRRKTNEAERDPQIIPGKEYVAEAYVILNHINTLTRMLANIRRPYLNVDSRAVPTYRQPARNLDLDASDQSWNAIRHLSNQERDQIDLQARVILTRCADRVKEMEGIEKRRIELVASKANPLTRFLPARLRQEDAATLSSDVVAAHHSSITWYLSRRLTEASQSQKEMQEERVKRQLERSKTLGSGAAREALNMGADPLFNAEEPERTGGSSWLGGASSSLIAATIGAPSPSEAHRSTPPTVKFSDIPPLSDDDDDDDIELSASQILQFETENANILRNVQDTLESVQQAESRLMDISALQMELVQHLTRQTELTDQLYEDAIATTSTVEKGNVQLKEAKRRGNDGRLFILVFLIGASFSLLFLHYY
;
A
#
# COMPACT_ATOMS: atom_id res chain seq x y z
N MET A 1 64.46 -28.80 5.02
CA MET A 1 63.43 -29.30 4.08
C MET A 1 62.10 -28.78 4.61
N ASP A 2 61.76 -27.51 4.35
CA ASP A 2 61.28 -26.97 3.06
C ASP A 2 59.90 -27.57 2.73
N GLY A 3 58.79 -26.88 3.02
CA GLY A 3 58.08 -25.94 2.15
C GLY A 3 56.59 -26.10 2.51
N GLY A 4 55.76 -25.10 2.75
CA GLY A 4 55.51 -23.92 1.92
C GLY A 4 54.29 -24.18 1.04
N SER A 5 53.06 -23.97 1.53
CA SER A 5 51.87 -23.79 0.67
C SER A 5 50.73 -23.07 1.38
N ARG A 6 50.45 -21.88 0.87
CA ARG A 6 49.40 -20.91 1.24
C ARG A 6 48.00 -21.49 0.98
N LEU A 7 47.14 -21.48 1.99
CA LEU A 7 45.68 -21.63 1.81
C LEU A 7 45.02 -20.24 1.83
N LYS A 8 44.53 -19.88 0.64
CA LYS A 8 43.88 -18.63 0.26
C LYS A 8 42.44 -18.65 0.78
N LYS A 9 42.11 -17.79 1.76
CA LYS A 9 40.71 -17.54 2.16
C LYS A 9 40.05 -16.60 1.13
N PRO A 10 38.88 -16.91 0.57
CA PRO A 10 38.05 -15.91 -0.09
C PRO A 10 37.12 -15.27 0.95
N GLY A 11 37.44 -14.03 1.34
CA GLY A 11 36.51 -13.14 2.01
C GLY A 11 35.71 -12.37 0.97
N HIS A 12 34.39 -12.52 0.96
CA HIS A 12 33.48 -11.57 0.34
C HIS A 12 32.29 -11.35 1.29
N ARG A 13 32.43 -10.33 2.15
CA ARG A 13 31.30 -9.63 2.77
C ARG A 13 30.86 -8.57 1.78
N LEU A 14 29.72 -8.76 1.13
CA LEU A 14 29.00 -7.66 0.46
C LEU A 14 28.00 -7.09 1.46
N ALA A 15 28.39 -5.99 2.09
CA ALA A 15 27.47 -5.13 2.82
C ALA A 15 26.72 -4.28 1.80
N VAL A 16 25.41 -4.48 1.67
CA VAL A 16 24.53 -3.61 0.89
C VAL A 16 24.11 -2.46 1.78
N TYR A 17 24.67 -1.28 1.52
CA TYR A 17 24.24 0.00 2.08
C TYR A 17 22.92 0.43 1.40
N ILE A 18 21.85 0.57 2.18
CA ILE A 18 20.58 1.16 1.73
C ILE A 18 20.67 2.67 1.97
N HIS A 19 20.84 3.45 0.89
CA HIS A 19 20.73 4.91 0.92
C HIS A 19 19.31 5.34 0.55
N HIS A 20 18.61 5.93 1.51
CA HIS A 20 17.38 6.69 1.28
C HIS A 20 17.71 7.98 0.50
N GLY A 21 17.06 8.18 -0.64
CA GLY A 21 17.21 9.38 -1.47
C GLY A 21 15.88 9.84 -2.06
N THR A 22 15.28 10.83 -1.42
CA THR A 22 14.06 11.54 -1.83
C THR A 22 14.31 12.37 -3.10
N PHE A 23 13.55 12.13 -4.18
CA PHE A 23 13.66 12.91 -5.41
C PHE A 23 12.73 14.13 -5.39
N ARG A 24 13.33 15.31 -5.23
CA ARG A 24 12.71 16.65 -5.31
C ARG A 24 12.98 17.22 -6.71
N ARG A 25 11.94 17.62 -7.45
CA ARG A 25 12.07 18.27 -8.77
C ARG A 25 12.72 19.65 -8.63
N PRO A 26 13.70 20.04 -9.48
CA PRO A 26 14.09 21.43 -9.61
C PRO A 26 13.35 22.11 -10.78
N ASN A 27 12.80 23.27 -10.44
CA ASN A 27 12.27 24.31 -11.29
C ASN A 27 13.45 25.08 -11.91
N ALA A 28 13.45 25.34 -13.21
CA ALA A 28 14.47 26.15 -13.87
C ALA A 28 13.79 27.18 -14.77
N ASP A 29 13.50 28.33 -14.17
CA ASP A 29 13.06 29.55 -14.83
C ASP A 29 14.16 30.60 -14.67
N LYS A 30 14.52 31.22 -15.81
CA LYS A 30 15.16 32.55 -15.98
C LYS A 30 16.69 32.66 -15.87
N ASP A 31 17.33 32.79 -17.03
CA ASP A 31 17.97 34.06 -17.45
C ASP A 31 18.47 33.97 -18.91
N TRP A 32 17.82 34.71 -19.83
CA TRP A 32 18.44 35.50 -20.92
C TRP A 32 17.36 36.14 -21.81
N SER A 33 17.38 37.47 -21.96
CA SER A 33 16.46 38.27 -22.81
C SER A 33 16.87 38.28 -24.31
N PRO A 34 15.93 38.54 -25.25
CA PRO A 34 16.15 38.31 -26.68
C PRO A 34 16.56 39.59 -27.46
N GLN A 35 17.56 39.49 -28.33
CA GLN A 35 17.76 40.41 -29.45
C GLN A 35 17.57 39.66 -30.77
N ARG A 36 16.71 40.21 -31.63
CA ARG A 36 16.27 39.68 -32.92
C ARG A 36 17.34 39.86 -34.00
N ALA A 37 17.61 38.82 -34.79
CA ALA A 37 17.97 38.90 -36.22
C ALA A 37 17.76 37.50 -36.87
N PRO A 38 17.70 37.35 -38.22
CA PRO A 38 16.53 36.86 -38.91
C PRO A 38 16.58 35.38 -39.32
N ARG A 39 15.38 34.85 -39.54
CA ARG A 39 15.04 33.46 -39.89
C ARG A 39 15.77 32.97 -41.15
N LEU A 40 16.53 31.89 -41.00
CA LEU A 40 16.72 30.85 -42.01
C LEU A 40 16.48 29.50 -41.31
N LEU A 41 15.21 29.13 -41.16
CA LEU A 41 14.81 27.82 -40.65
C LEU A 41 14.75 26.85 -41.82
N THR A 42 15.85 26.13 -42.02
CA THR A 42 15.78 24.77 -42.56
C THR A 42 15.02 23.93 -41.52
N THR A 43 13.72 23.76 -41.76
CA THR A 43 12.90 22.81 -41.02
C THR A 43 13.39 21.40 -41.34
N VAL A 44 14.28 20.85 -40.52
CA VAL A 44 14.35 19.40 -40.35
C VAL A 44 13.11 19.04 -39.56
N THR A 45 12.02 18.86 -40.28
CA THR A 45 10.79 18.26 -39.76
C THR A 45 11.17 16.84 -39.37
N SER A 46 11.36 16.59 -38.07
CA SER A 46 11.23 15.24 -37.53
C SER A 46 9.79 14.83 -37.75
N GLN A 47 9.54 14.29 -38.93
CA GLN A 47 8.27 13.72 -39.33
C GLN A 47 8.00 12.57 -38.37
N SER A 48 7.19 12.83 -37.34
CA SER A 48 6.58 11.76 -36.56
C SER A 48 5.76 10.96 -37.57
N MET A 49 6.26 9.80 -37.99
CA MET A 49 5.47 8.86 -38.78
C MET A 49 4.15 8.65 -38.03
N PRO A 50 2.99 8.99 -38.62
CA PRO A 50 1.72 8.66 -38.00
C PRO A 50 1.68 7.13 -37.89
N SER A 51 1.58 6.61 -36.68
CA SER A 51 1.30 5.19 -36.45
C SER A 51 0.00 4.87 -37.19
N SER A 52 0.13 4.26 -38.36
CA SER A 52 -1.00 3.92 -39.21
C SER A 52 -1.59 2.64 -38.65
N ASP A 53 -2.86 2.66 -38.27
CA ASP A 53 -3.56 1.47 -37.78
C ASP A 53 -3.73 0.46 -38.92
N ARG A 54 -2.84 -0.54 -38.98
CA ARG A 54 -2.87 -1.63 -39.98
C ARG A 54 -3.72 -2.81 -39.54
N THR A 55 -4.54 -2.66 -38.49
CA THR A 55 -5.39 -3.75 -37.97
C THR A 55 -6.34 -4.25 -39.05
N HIS A 56 -6.83 -3.37 -39.93
CA HIS A 56 -7.71 -3.77 -41.03
C HIS A 56 -6.97 -4.61 -42.08
N ASP A 57 -5.81 -4.15 -42.56
CA ASP A 57 -4.97 -4.89 -43.51
C ASP A 57 -4.59 -6.26 -42.96
N PHE A 58 -4.21 -6.31 -41.68
CA PHE A 58 -3.89 -7.56 -40.98
C PHE A 58 -5.10 -8.51 -40.93
N ARG A 59 -6.30 -8.02 -40.58
CA ARG A 59 -7.53 -8.84 -40.56
C ARG A 59 -7.94 -9.32 -41.95
N GLN A 60 -7.64 -8.54 -43.00
CA GLN A 60 -7.90 -8.94 -44.38
C GLN A 60 -6.95 -10.07 -44.81
N VAL A 61 -5.64 -9.89 -44.61
CA VAL A 61 -4.63 -10.91 -44.92
C VAL A 61 -4.88 -12.19 -44.11
N MET A 62 -5.28 -12.07 -42.84
CA MET A 62 -5.68 -13.22 -42.01
C MET A 62 -6.86 -13.97 -42.62
N ARG A 63 -7.93 -13.29 -43.06
CA ARG A 63 -9.10 -13.92 -43.69
C ARG A 63 -8.76 -14.59 -45.02
N GLU A 64 -7.91 -13.96 -45.83
CA GLU A 64 -7.42 -14.52 -47.09
C GLU A 64 -6.63 -15.81 -46.83
N LYS A 65 -5.72 -15.80 -45.85
CA LYS A 65 -4.95 -16.98 -45.45
C LYS A 65 -5.76 -18.07 -44.78
N GLU A 66 -6.81 -17.70 -44.05
CA GLU A 66 -7.74 -18.66 -43.45
C GLU A 66 -8.50 -19.44 -44.52
N ASN A 67 -8.84 -18.78 -45.65
CA ASN A 67 -9.53 -19.42 -46.77
C ASN A 67 -8.61 -20.32 -47.61
N GLU A 68 -7.29 -20.10 -47.61
CA GLU A 68 -6.30 -20.98 -48.23
C GLU A 68 -6.07 -22.30 -47.45
N LEU A 69 -6.46 -22.35 -46.17
CA LEU A 69 -6.25 -23.55 -45.33
C LEU A 69 -7.38 -24.59 -45.54
N PRO A 70 -7.04 -25.88 -45.67
CA PRO A 70 -8.05 -26.95 -45.78
C PRO A 70 -8.94 -26.97 -44.53
N ALA A 71 -10.24 -27.27 -44.70
CA ALA A 71 -11.26 -27.21 -43.63
C ALA A 71 -10.88 -27.99 -42.35
N ALA A 72 -10.11 -29.08 -42.48
CA ALA A 72 -9.59 -29.84 -41.35
C ALA A 72 -8.62 -29.04 -40.44
N LYS A 73 -7.83 -28.12 -41.01
CA LYS A 73 -6.95 -27.23 -40.23
C LYS A 73 -7.71 -26.07 -39.59
N ARG A 74 -8.73 -25.52 -40.27
CA ARG A 74 -9.62 -24.47 -39.71
C ARG A 74 -10.44 -24.98 -38.52
N ARG A 75 -10.88 -26.24 -38.58
CA ARG A 75 -11.57 -26.88 -37.46
C ARG A 75 -10.64 -27.07 -36.25
N LYS A 76 -9.36 -27.39 -36.50
CA LYS A 76 -8.35 -27.60 -35.46
C LYS A 76 -7.93 -26.30 -34.73
N THR A 77 -7.97 -25.14 -35.40
CA THR A 77 -7.73 -23.84 -34.75
C THR A 77 -8.88 -23.42 -33.84
N ASN A 78 -10.13 -23.62 -34.28
CA ASN A 78 -11.31 -23.34 -33.44
C ASN A 78 -11.43 -24.34 -32.27
N GLU A 79 -10.93 -25.57 -32.43
CA GLU A 79 -10.84 -26.57 -31.37
C GLU A 79 -9.74 -26.23 -30.35
N ALA A 80 -8.63 -25.63 -30.77
CA ALA A 80 -7.59 -25.10 -29.87
C ALA A 80 -8.07 -23.89 -29.05
N GLU A 81 -8.98 -23.08 -29.56
CA GLU A 81 -9.62 -21.99 -28.79
C GLU A 81 -10.59 -22.53 -27.72
N ARG A 82 -11.05 -23.77 -27.89
CA ARG A 82 -11.93 -24.52 -26.99
C ARG A 82 -11.16 -25.46 -26.06
N ASP A 83 -9.84 -25.30 -25.95
CA ASP A 83 -9.03 -26.10 -25.05
C ASP A 83 -9.51 -25.89 -23.59
N PRO A 84 -9.93 -26.96 -22.89
CA PRO A 84 -10.49 -26.86 -21.53
C PRO A 84 -9.53 -26.22 -20.51
N GLN A 85 -8.26 -26.00 -20.83
CA GLN A 85 -7.32 -25.26 -19.98
C GLN A 85 -7.33 -23.73 -20.17
N ILE A 86 -7.82 -23.21 -21.31
CA ILE A 86 -7.83 -21.76 -21.61
C ILE A 86 -9.00 -21.06 -20.88
N ILE A 87 -10.12 -21.76 -20.72
CA ILE A 87 -11.32 -21.27 -20.03
C ILE A 87 -11.06 -20.96 -18.54
N PRO A 88 -10.47 -21.87 -17.73
CA PRO A 88 -10.18 -21.58 -16.33
C PRO A 88 -9.12 -20.49 -16.14
N GLY A 89 -8.20 -20.32 -17.09
CA GLY A 89 -7.25 -19.19 -17.08
C GLY A 89 -7.94 -17.83 -17.25
N LYS A 90 -8.97 -17.75 -18.11
CA LYS A 90 -9.76 -16.53 -18.30
C LYS A 90 -10.56 -16.17 -17.05
N GLU A 91 -11.14 -17.17 -16.38
CA GLU A 91 -11.88 -16.99 -15.13
C GLU A 91 -10.97 -16.49 -14.00
N TYR A 92 -9.78 -17.10 -13.87
CA TYR A 92 -8.75 -16.68 -12.90
C TYR A 92 -8.36 -15.20 -13.08
N VAL A 93 -8.07 -14.80 -14.32
CA VAL A 93 -7.70 -13.41 -14.63
C VAL A 93 -8.89 -12.46 -14.41
N ALA A 94 -10.11 -12.87 -14.74
CA ALA A 94 -11.30 -12.06 -14.48
C ALA A 94 -11.48 -11.80 -12.97
N GLU A 95 -11.32 -12.83 -12.14
CA GLU A 95 -11.37 -12.70 -10.68
C GLU A 95 -10.27 -11.76 -10.15
N ALA A 96 -9.04 -11.86 -10.67
CA ALA A 96 -7.96 -10.94 -10.33
C ALA A 96 -8.34 -9.47 -10.60
N TYR A 97 -9.00 -9.19 -11.73
CA TYR A 97 -9.47 -7.83 -12.04
C TYR A 97 -10.54 -7.34 -11.07
N VAL A 98 -11.45 -8.21 -10.62
CA VAL A 98 -12.46 -7.85 -9.62
C VAL A 98 -11.78 -7.47 -8.30
N ILE A 99 -10.81 -8.26 -7.83
CA ILE A 99 -10.01 -7.96 -6.63
C ILE A 99 -9.26 -6.65 -6.81
N LEU A 100 -8.58 -6.46 -7.94
CA LEU A 100 -7.84 -5.24 -8.24
C LEU A 100 -8.74 -4.00 -8.22
N ASN A 101 -9.96 -4.12 -8.76
CA ASN A 101 -10.91 -3.02 -8.73
C ASN A 101 -11.29 -2.65 -7.29
N HIS A 102 -11.55 -3.64 -6.42
CA HIS A 102 -11.86 -3.38 -5.01
C HIS A 102 -10.69 -2.73 -4.27
N ILE A 103 -9.46 -3.20 -4.50
CA ILE A 103 -8.25 -2.61 -3.89
C ILE A 103 -8.04 -1.18 -4.38
N ASN A 104 -8.22 -0.91 -5.68
CA ASN A 104 -8.06 0.43 -6.24
C ASN A 104 -9.13 1.40 -5.75
N THR A 105 -10.39 0.96 -5.66
CA THR A 105 -11.49 1.77 -5.10
C THR A 105 -11.23 2.08 -3.64
N LEU A 106 -10.84 1.09 -2.83
CA LEU A 106 -10.47 1.31 -1.43
C LEU A 106 -9.28 2.28 -1.31
N THR A 107 -8.21 2.10 -2.09
CA THR A 107 -7.02 2.95 -2.05
C THR A 107 -7.36 4.40 -2.42
N ARG A 108 -8.19 4.61 -3.44
CA ARG A 108 -8.67 5.95 -3.83
C ARG A 108 -9.54 6.58 -2.73
N MET A 109 -10.49 5.81 -2.18
CA MET A 109 -11.33 6.25 -1.08
C MET A 109 -10.48 6.69 0.13
N LEU A 110 -9.55 5.85 0.59
CA LEU A 110 -8.63 6.14 1.70
C LEU A 110 -7.80 7.40 1.45
N ALA A 111 -7.30 7.61 0.22
CA ALA A 111 -6.56 8.81 -0.15
C ALA A 111 -7.42 10.08 -0.07
N ASN A 112 -8.67 10.02 -0.56
CA ASN A 112 -9.58 11.16 -0.58
C ASN A 112 -10.03 11.54 0.84
N ILE A 113 -10.37 10.56 1.67
CA ILE A 113 -10.84 10.81 3.04
C ILE A 113 -9.72 11.13 4.02
N ARG A 114 -8.43 10.93 3.67
CA ARG A 114 -7.29 11.13 4.58
C ARG A 114 -7.34 12.48 5.30
N ARG A 115 -7.62 13.57 4.58
CA ARG A 115 -7.68 14.92 5.16
C ARG A 115 -8.86 15.08 6.13
N PRO A 116 -10.12 14.85 5.74
CA PRO A 116 -11.25 15.02 6.64
C PRO A 116 -11.31 13.96 7.76
N TYR A 117 -10.69 12.78 7.55
CA TYR A 117 -10.53 11.74 8.56
C TYR A 117 -9.59 12.17 9.69
N LEU A 118 -8.45 12.78 9.34
CA LEU A 118 -7.43 13.23 10.30
C LEU A 118 -7.81 14.51 11.07
N ASN A 119 -8.76 15.29 10.56
CA ASN A 119 -9.25 16.51 11.22
C ASN A 119 -10.17 16.19 12.42
N VAL A 120 -9.59 15.86 13.57
CA VAL A 120 -10.32 15.57 14.82
C VAL A 120 -11.02 16.82 15.41
N ASP A 121 -10.67 18.00 14.93
CA ASP A 121 -11.22 19.28 15.38
C ASP A 121 -12.70 19.42 15.05
N SER A 122 -13.50 19.13 16.06
CA SER A 122 -14.93 19.40 16.16
C SER A 122 -15.12 20.80 16.73
N ARG A 123 -14.64 21.83 16.03
CA ARG A 123 -15.29 23.15 16.17
C ARG A 123 -16.67 22.98 15.54
N ALA A 124 -17.64 22.61 16.38
CA ALA A 124 -19.01 22.32 16.01
C ALA A 124 -19.55 23.48 15.17
N VAL A 125 -19.64 23.26 13.86
CA VAL A 125 -20.55 24.04 13.03
C VAL A 125 -21.95 23.59 13.45
N PRO A 126 -22.88 24.51 13.78
CA PRO A 126 -24.20 24.15 14.26
C PRO A 126 -24.87 23.17 13.30
N THR A 127 -25.25 22.03 13.85
CA THR A 127 -25.91 20.88 13.24
C THR A 127 -27.32 21.23 12.76
N TYR A 128 -27.44 22.15 11.80
CA TYR A 128 -28.67 22.31 11.03
C TYR A 128 -28.53 21.49 9.75
N ARG A 129 -29.07 20.26 9.79
CA ARG A 129 -29.34 19.40 8.64
C ARG A 129 -28.10 18.87 7.89
N GLN A 130 -27.52 17.78 8.38
CA GLN A 130 -26.93 16.80 7.47
C GLN A 130 -27.68 15.48 7.69
N PRO A 131 -28.37 14.92 6.66
CA PRO A 131 -28.98 13.61 6.77
C PRO A 131 -27.88 12.58 7.06
N ALA A 132 -28.16 11.59 7.90
CA ALA A 132 -27.27 10.45 8.12
C ALA A 132 -26.89 9.86 6.75
N ARG A 133 -25.65 10.08 6.32
CA ARG A 133 -25.18 9.59 5.04
C ARG A 133 -24.88 8.10 5.23
N ASN A 134 -25.68 7.23 4.63
CA ASN A 134 -25.26 5.84 4.45
C ASN A 134 -24.04 5.87 3.52
N LEU A 135 -22.86 5.64 4.09
CA LEU A 135 -21.60 5.57 3.37
C LEU A 135 -21.61 4.28 2.55
N ASP A 136 -22.12 4.39 1.32
CA ASP A 136 -22.08 3.32 0.34
C ASP A 136 -20.68 3.26 -0.29
N LEU A 137 -20.09 2.08 -0.25
CA LEU A 137 -18.73 1.79 -0.72
C LEU A 137 -18.62 1.77 -2.24
N ASP A 138 -19.73 1.52 -2.93
CA ASP A 138 -19.83 1.61 -4.39
C ASP A 138 -20.25 3.02 -4.86
N ALA A 139 -20.45 3.95 -3.91
CA ALA A 139 -20.74 5.32 -4.25
C ALA A 139 -19.58 5.90 -5.07
N SER A 140 -19.93 6.43 -6.23
CA SER A 140 -19.00 7.05 -7.18
C SER A 140 -18.01 7.99 -6.48
N ASP A 141 -16.79 8.11 -7.02
CA ASP A 141 -15.70 8.94 -6.48
C ASP A 141 -16.11 10.38 -6.07
N GLN A 142 -17.24 10.88 -6.59
CA GLN A 142 -17.85 12.17 -6.24
C GLN A 142 -18.40 12.22 -4.81
N SER A 143 -18.93 11.12 -4.27
CA SER A 143 -19.52 11.05 -2.93
C SER A 143 -18.46 11.32 -1.84
N TRP A 144 -17.26 10.75 -2.02
CA TRP A 144 -16.14 10.85 -1.09
C TRP A 144 -15.44 12.22 -1.17
N ASN A 145 -15.38 12.84 -2.36
CA ASN A 145 -14.81 14.17 -2.55
C ASN A 145 -15.66 15.29 -1.92
N ALA A 146 -16.96 15.08 -1.75
CA ALA A 146 -17.86 16.06 -1.16
C ALA A 146 -17.80 16.14 0.38
N ILE A 147 -17.07 15.23 1.03
CA ILE A 147 -17.01 15.12 2.50
C ILE A 147 -15.85 15.97 3.05
N ARG A 148 -16.18 17.08 3.73
CA ARG A 148 -15.18 17.97 4.37
C ARG A 148 -14.93 17.67 5.84
N HIS A 149 -15.89 17.06 6.51
CA HIS A 149 -15.84 16.70 7.93
C HIS A 149 -16.50 15.35 8.15
N LEU A 150 -15.93 14.54 9.04
CA LEU A 150 -16.51 13.27 9.49
C LEU A 150 -16.70 13.30 11.00
N SER A 151 -17.81 12.76 11.47
CA SER A 151 -18.04 12.45 12.88
C SER A 151 -17.14 11.29 13.33
N ASN A 152 -16.95 11.16 14.66
CA ASN A 152 -16.18 10.04 15.21
C ASN A 152 -16.79 8.68 14.85
N GLN A 153 -18.13 8.61 14.81
CA GLN A 153 -18.87 7.41 14.43
C GLN A 153 -18.72 7.05 12.94
N GLU A 154 -18.76 8.04 12.03
CA GLU A 154 -18.53 7.80 10.59
C GLU A 154 -17.10 7.31 10.33
N ARG A 155 -16.11 7.83 11.06
CA ARG A 155 -14.72 7.35 10.99
C ARG A 155 -14.62 5.89 11.40
N ASP A 156 -15.30 5.50 12.48
CA ASP A 156 -15.32 4.12 12.96
C ASP A 156 -15.97 3.16 11.97
N GLN A 157 -17.04 3.61 11.31
CA GLN A 157 -17.70 2.84 10.26
C GLN A 157 -16.77 2.62 9.06
N ILE A 158 -16.06 3.67 8.64
CA ILE A 158 -15.07 3.59 7.56
C ILE A 158 -13.94 2.63 7.91
N ASP A 159 -13.42 2.68 9.15
CA ASP A 159 -12.36 1.78 9.61
C ASP A 159 -12.81 0.32 9.55
N LEU A 160 -14.03 0.04 10.02
CA LEU A 160 -14.61 -1.29 10.00
C LEU A 160 -14.83 -1.78 8.57
N GLN A 161 -15.36 -0.92 7.70
CA GLN A 161 -15.59 -1.23 6.28
C GLN A 161 -14.27 -1.50 5.54
N ALA A 162 -13.28 -0.63 5.71
CA ALA A 162 -11.96 -0.79 5.10
C ALA A 162 -11.31 -2.12 5.52
N ARG A 163 -11.38 -2.46 6.81
CA ARG A 163 -10.88 -3.74 7.34
C ARG A 163 -11.59 -4.94 6.70
N VAL A 164 -12.92 -4.91 6.62
CA VAL A 164 -13.71 -6.00 6.01
C VAL A 164 -13.31 -6.20 4.56
N ILE A 165 -13.12 -5.12 3.79
CA ILE A 165 -12.70 -5.20 2.39
C ILE A 165 -11.28 -5.76 2.28
N LEU A 166 -10.33 -5.28 3.09
CA LEU A 166 -8.97 -5.78 3.07
C LEU A 166 -8.91 -7.29 3.39
N THR A 167 -9.65 -7.71 4.42
CA THR A 167 -9.70 -9.13 4.82
C THR A 167 -10.32 -9.99 3.72
N ARG A 168 -11.45 -9.55 3.15
CA ARG A 168 -12.11 -10.26 2.05
C ARG A 168 -11.23 -10.35 0.80
N CYS A 169 -10.51 -9.28 0.47
CA CYS A 169 -9.55 -9.29 -0.63
C CYS A 169 -8.37 -10.24 -0.33
N ALA A 170 -7.86 -10.25 0.90
CA ALA A 170 -6.80 -11.17 1.32
C ALA A 170 -7.25 -12.64 1.18
N ASP A 171 -8.45 -12.97 1.65
CA ASP A 171 -9.01 -14.33 1.57
C ASP A 171 -9.19 -14.77 0.12
N ARG A 172 -9.68 -13.87 -0.73
CA ARG A 172 -9.89 -14.17 -2.15
C ARG A 172 -8.55 -14.35 -2.90
N VAL A 173 -7.51 -13.59 -2.55
CA VAL A 173 -6.14 -13.82 -3.05
C VAL A 173 -5.61 -15.18 -2.59
N LYS A 174 -5.80 -15.57 -1.32
CA LYS A 174 -5.42 -16.90 -0.81
C LYS A 174 -6.17 -18.02 -1.52
N GLU A 175 -7.45 -17.84 -1.83
CA GLU A 175 -8.25 -18.80 -2.58
C GLU A 175 -7.68 -18.99 -4.00
N MET A 176 -7.37 -17.90 -4.70
CA MET A 176 -6.73 -17.94 -6.02
C MET A 176 -5.38 -18.68 -5.99
N GLU A 177 -4.57 -18.46 -4.96
CA GLU A 177 -3.33 -19.22 -4.77
C GLU A 177 -3.58 -20.70 -4.49
N GLY A 178 -4.63 -21.03 -3.73
CA GLY A 178 -5.06 -22.40 -3.49
C GLY A 178 -5.56 -23.10 -4.76
N ILE A 179 -6.19 -22.36 -5.68
CA ILE A 179 -6.59 -22.87 -7.00
C ILE A 179 -5.33 -23.20 -7.82
N GLU A 180 -4.32 -22.32 -7.86
CA GLU A 180 -3.10 -22.57 -8.63
C GLU A 180 -2.26 -23.71 -8.04
N LYS A 181 -2.15 -23.80 -6.71
CA LYS A 181 -1.46 -24.93 -6.05
C LYS A 181 -2.10 -26.27 -6.42
N ARG A 182 -3.43 -26.35 -6.38
CA ARG A 182 -4.17 -27.56 -6.82
C ARG A 182 -3.92 -27.88 -8.29
N ARG A 183 -3.82 -26.86 -9.16
CA ARG A 183 -3.49 -27.06 -10.58
C ARG A 183 -2.09 -27.65 -10.75
N ILE A 184 -1.09 -27.11 -10.06
CA ILE A 184 0.28 -27.62 -10.10
C ILE A 184 0.34 -29.06 -9.59
N GLU A 185 -0.34 -29.39 -8.49
CA GLU A 185 -0.43 -30.75 -7.95
C GLU A 185 -1.09 -31.72 -8.94
N LEU A 186 -2.18 -31.30 -9.59
CA LEU A 186 -2.85 -32.12 -10.60
C LEU A 186 -1.94 -32.37 -11.82
N VAL A 187 -1.20 -31.36 -12.27
CA VAL A 187 -0.22 -31.51 -13.36
C VAL A 187 0.92 -32.43 -12.93
N ALA A 188 1.43 -32.28 -11.71
CA ALA A 188 2.46 -33.15 -11.15
C ALA A 188 1.98 -34.60 -10.99
N SER A 189 0.73 -34.82 -10.57
CA SER A 189 0.13 -36.16 -10.42
C SER A 189 -0.08 -36.88 -11.76
N LYS A 190 -0.29 -36.11 -12.84
CA LYS A 190 -0.44 -36.65 -14.21
C LYS A 190 0.91 -37.00 -14.84
N ALA A 191 2.02 -36.45 -14.33
CA ALA A 191 3.35 -36.78 -14.82
C ALA A 191 3.74 -38.20 -14.37
N ASN A 192 4.07 -39.08 -15.34
CA ASN A 192 4.45 -40.46 -15.05
C ASN A 192 5.64 -40.52 -14.07
N PRO A 193 5.58 -41.29 -12.97
CA PRO A 193 6.66 -41.34 -11.97
C PRO A 193 7.98 -41.86 -12.54
N LEU A 194 7.91 -42.65 -13.62
CA LEU A 194 9.07 -43.20 -14.33
C LEU A 194 9.85 -42.13 -15.12
N THR A 195 9.23 -41.03 -15.54
CA THR A 195 9.94 -39.94 -16.25
C THR A 195 10.77 -39.08 -15.30
N ARG A 196 10.56 -39.22 -13.98
CA ARG A 196 11.40 -38.61 -12.94
C ARG A 196 12.78 -39.26 -12.82
N PHE A 197 12.93 -40.50 -13.27
CA PHE A 197 14.21 -41.23 -13.29
C PHE A 197 14.97 -41.09 -14.62
N LEU A 198 14.35 -40.47 -15.63
CA LEU A 198 15.03 -40.22 -16.90
C LEU A 198 15.92 -38.97 -16.79
N PRO A 199 17.15 -39.01 -17.35
CA PRO A 199 18.01 -37.84 -17.39
C PRO A 199 17.31 -36.70 -18.13
N ALA A 200 17.50 -35.46 -17.69
CA ALA A 200 16.80 -34.27 -18.16
C ALA A 200 16.81 -34.06 -19.69
N ARG A 201 17.77 -34.66 -20.40
CA ARG A 201 17.85 -34.63 -21.88
C ARG A 201 16.87 -35.57 -22.60
N LEU A 202 16.36 -36.59 -21.90
CA LEU A 202 15.40 -37.57 -22.42
C LEU A 202 14.00 -37.37 -21.81
N ARG A 203 13.86 -36.46 -20.85
CA ARG A 203 12.56 -35.94 -20.43
C ARG A 203 12.01 -35.13 -21.60
N GLN A 204 11.22 -35.77 -22.43
CA GLN A 204 10.39 -35.07 -23.39
C GLN A 204 9.29 -34.39 -22.57
N GLU A 205 9.55 -33.16 -22.14
CA GLU A 205 8.53 -32.33 -21.52
C GLU A 205 7.49 -32.03 -22.60
N ASP A 206 6.27 -32.51 -22.38
CA ASP A 206 5.18 -32.29 -23.29
C ASP A 206 4.92 -30.79 -23.39
N ALA A 207 4.60 -30.29 -24.59
CA ALA A 207 4.28 -28.88 -24.81
C ALA A 207 3.22 -28.34 -23.82
N ALA A 208 2.36 -29.22 -23.30
CA ALA A 208 1.33 -28.93 -22.31
C ALA A 208 1.88 -28.69 -20.88
N THR A 209 2.94 -29.40 -20.45
CA THR A 209 3.56 -29.14 -19.12
C THR A 209 4.33 -27.82 -19.16
N LEU A 210 4.99 -27.55 -20.28
CA LEU A 210 5.73 -26.31 -20.51
C LEU A 210 4.82 -25.07 -20.50
N SER A 211 3.70 -25.13 -21.23
CA SER A 211 2.71 -24.05 -21.18
C SER A 211 2.07 -23.91 -19.79
N SER A 212 1.96 -25.02 -19.04
CA SER A 212 1.47 -24.98 -17.66
C SER A 212 2.43 -24.22 -16.74
N ASP A 213 3.73 -24.46 -16.84
CA ASP A 213 4.75 -23.80 -16.00
C ASP A 213 4.80 -22.28 -16.26
N VAL A 214 4.72 -21.87 -17.53
CA VAL A 214 4.63 -20.43 -17.88
C VAL A 214 3.35 -19.79 -17.35
N VAL A 215 2.22 -20.49 -17.43
CA VAL A 215 0.96 -19.99 -16.87
C VAL A 215 1.01 -19.94 -15.34
N ALA A 216 1.65 -20.91 -14.68
CA ALA A 216 1.84 -20.90 -13.23
C ALA A 216 2.70 -19.72 -12.78
N ALA A 217 3.79 -19.41 -13.50
CA ALA A 217 4.62 -18.23 -13.26
C ALA A 217 3.83 -16.92 -13.50
N HIS A 218 2.98 -16.88 -14.52
CA HIS A 218 2.10 -15.73 -14.77
C HIS A 218 1.06 -15.55 -13.64
N HIS A 219 0.39 -16.63 -13.22
CA HIS A 219 -0.58 -16.60 -12.13
C HIS A 219 0.06 -16.22 -10.80
N SER A 220 1.24 -16.77 -10.48
CA SER A 220 1.99 -16.38 -9.28
C SER A 220 2.35 -14.90 -9.28
N SER A 221 2.77 -14.36 -10.44
CA SER A 221 3.05 -12.91 -10.60
C SER A 221 1.82 -12.03 -10.39
N ILE A 222 0.63 -12.48 -10.82
CA ILE A 222 -0.64 -11.78 -10.60
C ILE A 222 -0.97 -11.74 -9.12
N THR A 223 -0.94 -12.89 -8.44
CA THR A 223 -1.21 -12.94 -6.98
C THR A 223 -0.20 -12.13 -6.19
N TRP A 224 1.07 -12.16 -6.57
CA TRP A 224 2.10 -11.33 -5.95
C TRP A 224 1.81 -9.83 -6.12
N TYR A 225 1.40 -9.41 -7.33
CA TYR A 225 1.03 -8.01 -7.58
C TYR A 225 -0.19 -7.58 -6.74
N LEU A 226 -1.21 -8.43 -6.65
CA LEU A 226 -2.40 -8.16 -5.82
C LEU A 226 -2.04 -8.10 -4.33
N SER A 227 -1.28 -9.07 -3.82
CA SER A 227 -0.77 -9.10 -2.44
C SER A 227 0.03 -7.83 -2.13
N ARG A 228 0.91 -7.40 -3.03
CA ARG A 228 1.68 -6.16 -2.87
C ARG A 228 0.78 -4.94 -2.77
N ARG A 229 -0.21 -4.80 -3.66
CA ARG A 229 -1.17 -3.69 -3.62
C ARG A 229 -2.02 -3.70 -2.37
N LEU A 230 -2.42 -4.88 -1.89
CA LEU A 230 -3.15 -5.05 -0.66
C LEU A 230 -2.32 -4.62 0.56
N THR A 231 -1.04 -4.99 0.59
CA THR A 231 -0.09 -4.54 1.62
C THR A 231 0.06 -3.02 1.60
N GLU A 232 0.23 -2.39 0.43
CA GLU A 232 0.28 -0.93 0.28
C GLU A 232 -0.99 -0.22 0.80
N ALA A 233 -2.17 -0.77 0.49
CA ALA A 233 -3.46 -0.25 0.98
C ALA A 233 -3.59 -0.41 2.51
N SER A 234 -3.22 -1.58 3.05
CA SER A 234 -3.25 -1.84 4.50
C SER A 234 -2.30 -0.93 5.29
N GLN A 235 -1.11 -0.66 4.73
CA GLN A 235 -0.15 0.28 5.29
C GLN A 235 -0.74 1.70 5.35
N SER A 236 -1.40 2.14 4.27
CA SER A 236 -2.05 3.45 4.22
C SER A 236 -3.18 3.59 5.24
N GLN A 237 -3.97 2.53 5.47
CA GLN A 237 -5.00 2.51 6.51
C GLN A 237 -4.38 2.60 7.91
N LYS A 238 -3.36 1.78 8.19
CA LYS A 238 -2.68 1.76 9.49
C LYS A 238 -2.08 3.13 9.83
N GLU A 239 -1.38 3.76 8.89
CA GLU A 239 -0.80 5.11 9.11
C GLU A 239 -1.87 6.14 9.51
N MET A 240 -3.06 6.06 8.90
CA MET A 240 -4.16 6.95 9.28
C MET A 240 -4.72 6.63 10.67
N GLN A 241 -4.81 5.36 11.04
CA GLN A 241 -5.29 4.93 12.36
C GLN A 241 -4.29 5.27 13.46
N GLU A 242 -3.00 5.05 13.24
CA GLU A 242 -1.93 5.44 14.17
C GLU A 242 -1.98 6.93 14.46
N GLU A 243 -2.10 7.75 13.42
CA GLU A 243 -2.17 9.20 13.57
C GLU A 243 -3.48 9.64 14.25
N ARG A 244 -4.60 8.94 14.05
CA ARG A 244 -5.86 9.20 14.77
C ARG A 244 -5.73 8.89 16.26
N VAL A 245 -5.24 7.69 16.60
CA VAL A 245 -5.03 7.26 17.99
C VAL A 245 -4.05 8.22 18.68
N LYS A 246 -2.98 8.60 18.00
CA LYS A 246 -2.02 9.58 18.50
C LYS A 246 -2.66 10.93 18.83
N ARG A 247 -3.49 11.49 17.94
CA ARG A 247 -4.22 12.75 18.22
C ARG A 247 -5.23 12.62 19.35
N GLN A 248 -5.88 11.47 19.49
CA GLN A 248 -6.80 11.21 20.60
C GLN A 248 -6.04 11.12 21.94
N LEU A 249 -4.88 10.46 21.95
CA LEU A 249 -4.01 10.36 23.11
C LEU A 249 -3.40 11.72 23.51
N GLU A 250 -2.99 12.54 22.53
CA GLU A 250 -2.54 13.91 22.79
C GLU A 250 -3.68 14.76 23.37
N ARG A 251 -4.92 14.56 22.92
CA ARG A 251 -6.09 15.26 23.45
C ARG A 251 -6.47 14.81 24.86
N SER A 252 -6.45 13.51 25.16
CA SER A 252 -6.68 13.04 26.54
C SER A 252 -5.61 13.59 27.49
N LYS A 253 -4.36 13.64 27.03
CA LYS A 253 -3.25 14.25 27.77
C LYS A 253 -3.42 15.77 27.98
N THR A 254 -3.92 16.50 26.97
CA THR A 254 -4.16 17.95 27.10
C THR A 254 -5.43 18.31 27.86
N LEU A 255 -6.45 17.45 27.88
CA LEU A 255 -7.62 17.65 28.76
C LEU A 255 -7.23 17.52 30.23
N GLY A 256 -6.36 16.56 30.57
CA GLY A 256 -5.80 16.45 31.92
C GLY A 256 -4.93 17.65 32.33
N SER A 257 -4.08 18.15 31.42
CA SER A 257 -3.25 19.33 31.72
C SER A 257 -4.02 20.65 31.64
N GLY A 258 -5.07 20.74 30.83
CA GLY A 258 -5.96 21.89 30.70
C GLY A 258 -6.80 22.09 31.96
N ALA A 259 -7.43 21.03 32.46
CA ALA A 259 -8.18 21.07 33.73
C ALA A 259 -7.27 21.39 34.92
N ALA A 260 -6.05 20.82 34.97
CA ALA A 260 -5.07 21.16 36.00
C ALA A 260 -4.61 22.63 35.91
N ARG A 261 -4.43 23.16 34.70
CA ARG A 261 -4.02 24.56 34.49
C ARG A 261 -5.15 25.56 34.75
N GLU A 262 -6.39 25.19 34.45
CA GLU A 262 -7.58 25.96 34.75
C GLU A 262 -7.87 25.98 36.25
N ALA A 263 -7.71 24.85 36.94
CA ALA A 263 -7.75 24.80 38.41
C ALA A 263 -6.66 25.67 39.06
N LEU A 264 -5.44 25.68 38.51
CA LEU A 264 -4.37 26.59 38.96
C LEU A 264 -4.70 28.06 38.66
N ASN A 265 -5.43 28.35 37.59
CA ASN A 265 -5.82 29.72 37.23
C ASN A 265 -7.05 30.22 38.01
N MET A 266 -7.94 29.32 38.45
CA MET A 266 -9.03 29.64 39.40
C MET A 266 -8.54 29.73 40.85
N GLY A 267 -7.39 29.13 41.18
CA GLY A 267 -6.73 29.25 42.49
C GLY A 267 -5.66 30.34 42.56
N ALA A 268 -5.53 31.20 41.54
CA ALA A 268 -4.50 32.24 41.48
C ALA A 268 -5.13 33.63 41.36
N ASP A 269 -5.68 34.13 42.47
CA ASP A 269 -5.74 35.58 42.70
C ASP A 269 -4.34 36.07 43.14
N PRO A 270 -3.69 37.00 42.40
CA PRO A 270 -2.42 37.56 42.79
C PRO A 270 -2.66 38.83 43.61
N LEU A 271 -3.07 38.67 44.86
CA LEU A 271 -3.03 39.76 45.83
C LEU A 271 -2.64 39.20 47.20
N PHE A 272 -1.76 39.94 47.86
CA PHE A 272 -1.19 39.75 49.20
C PHE A 272 0.23 39.14 49.28
N ASN A 273 1.15 40.05 49.64
CA ASN A 273 2.49 39.80 50.17
C ASN A 273 2.42 38.76 51.30
N ALA A 274 3.28 37.75 51.23
CA ALA A 274 3.52 36.83 52.33
C ALA A 274 4.35 37.52 53.43
N GLU A 275 3.70 37.88 54.54
CA GLU A 275 4.27 37.69 55.88
C GLU A 275 3.66 36.39 56.45
N GLU A 276 4.53 35.50 56.96
CA GLU A 276 4.16 34.31 57.74
C GLU A 276 3.33 34.69 58.98
N PRO A 277 2.35 33.88 59.45
CA PRO A 277 2.68 32.68 60.23
C PRO A 277 1.69 31.48 60.23
N GLU A 278 2.23 30.33 60.66
CA GLU A 278 1.66 29.23 61.47
C GLU A 278 0.22 28.69 61.22
N ARG A 279 0.18 27.51 60.58
CA ARG A 279 -0.55 26.27 60.95
C ARG A 279 -1.95 26.38 61.59
N THR A 280 -2.97 25.86 60.89
CA THR A 280 -3.79 24.71 61.33
C THR A 280 -4.57 24.11 60.16
N GLY A 281 -4.93 22.83 60.28
CA GLY A 281 -5.23 21.92 59.19
C GLY A 281 -6.52 22.19 58.41
N GLY A 282 -6.38 22.17 57.08
CA GLY A 282 -7.46 22.03 56.10
C GLY A 282 -6.96 21.16 54.95
N SER A 283 -7.73 20.14 54.61
CA SER A 283 -7.38 19.03 53.71
C SER A 283 -6.90 19.45 52.32
N SER A 284 -5.60 19.31 52.07
CA SER A 284 -5.02 19.33 50.72
C SER A 284 -5.25 17.99 50.02
N TRP A 285 -6.12 17.98 49.01
CA TRP A 285 -6.42 16.78 48.19
C TRP A 285 -5.30 16.46 47.17
N LEU A 286 -4.33 17.34 46.97
CA LEU A 286 -3.16 17.07 46.11
C LEU A 286 -1.92 16.79 46.95
N GLY A 287 -2.01 15.70 47.73
CA GLY A 287 -0.87 15.07 48.35
C GLY A 287 0.08 14.48 47.30
N GLY A 288 1.24 15.12 47.14
CA GLY A 288 2.49 14.44 46.79
C GLY A 288 2.61 13.84 45.38
N ALA A 289 2.86 14.69 44.38
CA ALA A 289 3.56 14.26 43.15
C ALA A 289 4.32 15.42 42.48
N SER A 290 4.96 16.29 43.27
CA SER A 290 5.93 17.27 42.78
C SER A 290 7.31 16.63 42.65
N SER A 291 7.49 15.77 41.64
CA SER A 291 8.81 15.31 41.20
C SER A 291 8.85 14.85 39.74
N SER A 292 8.16 15.55 38.83
CA SER A 292 8.34 15.36 37.37
C SER A 292 8.13 16.61 36.51
N LEU A 293 8.22 17.82 37.08
CA LEU A 293 8.13 19.09 36.33
C LEU A 293 9.51 19.74 36.09
N ILE A 294 10.55 18.93 35.92
CA ILE A 294 11.82 19.44 35.41
C ILE A 294 11.70 19.65 33.90
N ALA A 295 11.54 20.92 33.54
CA ALA A 295 12.18 21.58 32.40
C ALA A 295 12.03 20.92 31.01
N ALA A 296 10.98 21.32 30.29
CA ALA A 296 11.06 21.50 28.85
C ALA A 296 11.28 22.99 28.54
N THR A 297 12.41 23.53 28.98
CA THR A 297 12.92 24.85 28.57
C THR A 297 14.05 24.66 27.57
N ILE A 298 13.71 24.34 26.31
CA ILE A 298 14.68 24.41 25.21
C ILE A 298 14.01 25.13 24.03
N GLY A 299 14.44 26.38 23.84
CA GLY A 299 14.63 26.97 22.51
C GLY A 299 13.42 27.62 21.84
N ALA A 300 13.17 28.89 22.16
CA ALA A 300 12.73 29.87 21.16
C ALA A 300 13.06 31.30 21.64
N PRO A 301 13.63 32.18 20.79
CA PRO A 301 14.09 33.50 21.18
C PRO A 301 12.94 34.53 21.18
N SER A 302 13.04 35.50 22.09
CA SER A 302 12.17 36.67 22.21
C SER A 302 12.08 37.48 20.91
N PRO A 303 10.95 38.17 20.70
CA PRO A 303 10.98 39.51 20.16
C PRO A 303 10.46 40.55 21.17
N SER A 304 11.20 41.64 21.19
CA SER A 304 10.95 42.94 21.81
C SER A 304 9.64 43.61 21.36
N GLU A 305 9.09 44.41 22.27
CA GLU A 305 8.32 45.64 22.08
C GLU A 305 7.29 45.72 20.93
N ALA A 306 6.01 45.89 21.27
CA ALA A 306 5.34 47.20 21.15
C ALA A 306 3.83 47.13 21.51
N HIS A 307 3.32 48.29 21.92
CA HIS A 307 1.91 48.70 22.02
C HIS A 307 1.13 48.37 23.30
N ARG A 308 1.48 49.18 24.30
CA ARG A 308 0.59 49.78 25.31
C ARG A 308 -0.70 50.32 24.67
N SER A 309 -1.85 49.98 25.23
CA SER A 309 -3.11 50.74 25.11
C SER A 309 -3.85 50.65 26.43
N THR A 310 -3.88 51.78 27.13
CA THR A 310 -4.61 52.04 28.38
C THR A 310 -6.11 52.18 28.12
N PRO A 311 -7.00 51.67 28.99
CA PRO A 311 -8.32 52.24 29.20
C PRO A 311 -8.33 53.23 30.39
N PRO A 312 -9.36 54.11 30.49
CA PRO A 312 -9.26 55.39 31.17
C PRO A 312 -9.48 55.30 32.68
N THR A 313 -8.72 56.13 33.40
CA THR A 313 -8.90 56.46 34.81
C THR A 313 -10.25 57.15 35.03
N VAL A 314 -11.15 56.49 35.75
CA VAL A 314 -12.29 57.13 36.41
C VAL A 314 -11.82 57.58 37.79
N LYS A 315 -11.95 58.88 38.05
CA LYS A 315 -11.68 59.49 39.36
C LYS A 315 -12.76 59.03 40.33
N PHE A 316 -12.38 58.24 41.34
CA PHE A 316 -13.22 57.95 42.49
C PHE A 316 -12.89 58.97 43.58
N SER A 317 -13.77 59.94 43.74
CA SER A 317 -13.86 60.78 44.94
C SER A 317 -15.27 60.61 45.48
N ASP A 318 -15.34 60.32 46.78
CA ASP A 318 -16.52 60.22 47.66
C ASP A 318 -16.96 58.79 48.02
N ILE A 319 -16.35 58.25 49.08
CA ILE A 319 -16.90 57.17 49.91
C ILE A 319 -16.87 57.66 51.37
N PRO A 320 -18.01 57.72 52.10
CA PRO A 320 -18.04 58.01 53.54
C PRO A 320 -17.43 56.86 54.36
N PRO A 321 -16.88 57.11 55.56
CA PRO A 321 -16.30 56.04 56.36
C PRO A 321 -17.44 55.22 56.95
N LEU A 322 -17.62 54.00 56.45
CA LEU A 322 -18.46 53.00 57.09
C LEU A 322 -17.54 52.09 57.91
N SER A 323 -17.86 52.07 59.20
CA SER A 323 -17.58 51.06 60.23
C SER A 323 -16.73 49.86 59.85
N ASP A 324 -15.73 49.62 60.70
CA ASP A 324 -15.08 48.33 60.91
C ASP A 324 -16.16 47.27 61.18
N ASP A 325 -16.52 46.50 60.15
CA ASP A 325 -17.04 45.15 60.29
C ASP A 325 -16.05 44.25 59.53
N ASP A 326 -15.23 43.53 60.28
CA ASP A 326 -14.50 42.36 59.82
C ASP A 326 -15.53 41.28 59.49
N ASP A 327 -16.15 41.38 58.31
CA ASP A 327 -16.72 40.21 57.67
C ASP A 327 -15.68 39.72 56.67
N ASP A 328 -15.01 38.62 57.04
CA ASP A 328 -14.55 37.64 56.08
C ASP A 328 -15.76 37.35 55.17
N ASP A 329 -15.87 38.07 54.06
CA ASP A 329 -16.69 37.66 52.92
C ASP A 329 -16.01 36.41 52.36
N ASP A 330 -16.09 35.31 53.12
CA ASP A 330 -16.12 33.96 52.59
C ASP A 330 -17.07 34.06 51.41
N ILE A 331 -16.54 33.98 50.19
CA ILE A 331 -17.33 33.96 48.97
C ILE A 331 -18.14 32.66 49.02
N GLU A 332 -19.25 32.68 49.76
CA GLU A 332 -20.18 31.58 49.88
C GLU A 332 -20.79 31.42 48.48
N LEU A 333 -20.24 30.46 47.73
CA LEU A 333 -20.78 30.04 46.44
C LEU A 333 -22.28 29.85 46.62
N SER A 334 -23.10 30.64 45.91
CA SER A 334 -24.55 30.48 45.99
C SER A 334 -24.91 29.01 45.76
N ALA A 335 -25.93 28.48 46.45
CA ALA A 335 -26.34 27.09 46.28
C ALA A 335 -26.55 26.70 44.79
N SER A 336 -26.89 27.68 43.94
CA SER A 336 -26.99 27.51 42.48
C SER A 336 -25.63 27.33 41.77
N GLN A 337 -24.58 28.00 42.23
CA GLN A 337 -23.23 27.94 41.66
C GLN A 337 -22.48 26.67 42.10
N ILE A 338 -22.71 26.20 43.34
CA ILE A 338 -22.23 24.89 43.81
C ILE A 338 -22.83 23.77 42.95
N LEU A 339 -24.15 23.81 42.73
CA LEU A 339 -24.84 22.83 41.87
C LEU A 339 -24.31 22.86 40.43
N GLN A 340 -23.96 24.04 39.91
CA GLN A 340 -23.35 24.17 38.59
C GLN A 340 -21.95 23.54 38.55
N PHE A 341 -21.11 23.77 39.55
CA PHE A 341 -19.78 23.16 39.65
C PHE A 341 -19.84 21.64 39.83
N GLU A 342 -20.75 21.13 40.64
CA GLU A 342 -20.98 19.68 40.77
C GLU A 342 -21.40 19.06 39.44
N THR A 343 -22.30 19.73 38.71
CA THR A 343 -22.75 19.29 37.38
C THR A 343 -21.61 19.34 36.35
N GLU A 344 -20.78 20.39 36.38
CA GLU A 344 -19.62 20.55 35.49
C GLU A 344 -18.54 19.51 35.78
N ASN A 345 -18.20 19.29 37.05
CA ASN A 345 -17.25 18.25 37.47
C ASN A 345 -17.73 16.85 37.06
N ALA A 346 -19.02 16.55 37.25
CA ALA A 346 -19.61 15.29 36.79
C ALA A 346 -19.53 15.14 35.25
N ASN A 347 -19.73 16.22 34.51
CA ASN A 347 -19.62 16.24 33.05
C ASN A 347 -18.15 16.05 32.58
N ILE A 348 -17.19 16.67 33.25
CA ILE A 348 -15.75 16.48 32.97
C ILE A 348 -15.36 15.03 33.20
N LEU A 349 -15.72 14.44 34.34
CA LEU A 349 -15.41 13.04 34.64
C LEU A 349 -16.02 12.09 33.60
N ARG A 350 -17.27 12.36 33.19
CA ARG A 350 -17.93 11.58 32.14
C ARG A 350 -17.21 11.71 30.80
N ASN A 351 -16.79 12.91 30.40
CA ASN A 351 -16.03 13.12 29.17
C ASN A 351 -14.65 12.45 29.22
N VAL A 352 -13.96 12.51 30.37
CA VAL A 352 -12.71 11.78 30.58
C VAL A 352 -12.91 10.28 30.44
N GLN A 353 -13.99 9.74 31.03
CA GLN A 353 -14.33 8.32 30.90
C GLN A 353 -14.61 7.93 29.44
N ASP A 354 -15.44 8.71 28.73
CA ASP A 354 -15.81 8.48 27.33
C ASP A 354 -14.59 8.58 26.40
N THR A 355 -13.68 9.53 26.65
CA THR A 355 -12.44 9.67 25.88
C THR A 355 -11.48 8.51 26.14
N LEU A 356 -11.39 8.02 27.37
CA LEU A 356 -10.57 6.85 27.70
C LEU A 356 -11.10 5.59 27.01
N GLU A 357 -12.41 5.35 27.06
CA GLU A 357 -13.04 4.21 26.37
C GLU A 357 -12.81 4.29 24.86
N SER A 358 -12.97 5.48 24.27
CA SER A 358 -12.69 5.68 22.84
C SER A 358 -11.23 5.43 22.48
N VAL A 359 -10.27 5.79 23.35
CA VAL A 359 -8.83 5.53 23.11
C VAL A 359 -8.55 4.03 23.19
N GLN A 360 -9.05 3.34 24.22
CA GLN A 360 -8.88 1.88 24.35
C GLN A 360 -9.47 1.12 23.16
N GLN A 361 -10.64 1.54 22.69
CA GLN A 361 -11.26 0.94 21.51
C GLN A 361 -10.43 1.20 20.25
N ALA A 362 -9.87 2.40 20.09
CA ALA A 362 -9.02 2.73 18.96
C ALA A 362 -7.69 1.95 18.99
N GLU A 363 -7.10 1.75 20.17
CA GLU A 363 -5.91 0.92 20.37
C GLU A 363 -6.16 -0.55 20.00
N SER A 364 -7.28 -1.13 20.45
CA SER A 364 -7.64 -2.51 20.08
C SER A 364 -7.77 -2.67 18.56
N ARG A 365 -8.44 -1.75 17.89
CA ARG A 365 -8.57 -1.77 16.42
C ARG A 365 -7.23 -1.58 15.72
N LEU A 366 -6.35 -0.74 16.28
CA LEU A 366 -4.99 -0.54 15.77
C LEU A 366 -4.15 -1.83 15.90
N MET A 367 -4.31 -2.57 17.00
CA MET A 367 -3.66 -3.88 17.15
C MET A 367 -4.16 -4.86 16.08
N ASP A 368 -5.47 -4.95 15.85
CA ASP A 368 -6.06 -5.83 14.84
C ASP A 368 -5.53 -5.53 13.42
N ILE A 369 -5.50 -4.25 13.00
CA ILE A 369 -4.98 -3.90 11.67
C ILE A 369 -3.49 -4.18 11.57
N SER A 370 -2.73 -3.98 12.66
CA SER A 370 -1.30 -4.25 12.68
C SER A 370 -1.01 -5.75 12.54
N ALA A 371 -1.84 -6.61 13.13
CA ALA A 371 -1.76 -8.05 12.99
C ALA A 371 -2.04 -8.48 11.54
N LEU A 372 -3.12 -7.98 10.94
CA LEU A 372 -3.45 -8.22 9.53
C LEU A 372 -2.32 -7.76 8.61
N GLN A 373 -1.76 -6.56 8.84
CA GLN A 373 -0.68 -6.04 8.03
C GLN A 373 0.58 -6.91 8.15
N MET A 374 0.94 -7.33 9.37
CA MET A 374 2.09 -8.21 9.60
C MET A 374 1.93 -9.52 8.83
N GLU A 375 0.73 -10.12 8.88
CA GLU A 375 0.41 -11.32 8.12
C GLU A 375 0.57 -11.10 6.61
N LEU A 376 0.03 -10.00 6.07
CA LEU A 376 0.16 -9.67 4.64
C LEU A 376 1.62 -9.45 4.22
N VAL A 377 2.43 -8.77 5.04
CA VAL A 377 3.86 -8.53 4.77
C VAL A 377 4.64 -9.84 4.82
N GLN A 378 4.38 -10.69 5.81
CA GLN A 378 5.00 -12.01 5.93
C GLN A 378 4.64 -12.89 4.72
N HIS A 379 3.37 -12.88 4.33
CA HIS A 379 2.89 -13.61 3.17
C HIS A 379 3.56 -13.14 1.88
N LEU A 380 3.60 -11.82 1.65
CA LEU A 380 4.26 -11.21 0.49
C LEU A 380 5.76 -11.54 0.44
N THR A 381 6.45 -11.55 1.59
CA THR A 381 7.87 -11.89 1.67
C THR A 381 8.10 -13.33 1.22
N ARG A 382 7.33 -14.28 1.78
CA ARG A 382 7.39 -15.69 1.38
C ARG A 382 7.04 -15.87 -0.10
N GLN A 383 6.03 -15.16 -0.58
CA GLN A 383 5.56 -15.24 -1.96
C GLN A 383 6.59 -14.68 -2.94
N THR A 384 7.36 -13.66 -2.56
CA THR A 384 8.40 -13.07 -3.42
C THR A 384 9.47 -14.10 -3.76
N GLU A 385 9.99 -14.82 -2.75
CA GLU A 385 10.98 -15.88 -2.97
C GLU A 385 10.45 -17.00 -3.90
N LEU A 386 9.22 -17.45 -3.67
CA LEU A 386 8.59 -18.48 -4.50
C LEU A 386 8.34 -18.00 -5.94
N THR A 387 7.95 -16.74 -6.11
CA THR A 387 7.67 -16.16 -7.43
C THR A 387 8.95 -15.99 -8.24
N ASP A 388 10.04 -15.57 -7.58
CA ASP A 388 11.35 -15.44 -8.23
C ASP A 388 11.86 -16.81 -8.71
N GLN A 389 11.74 -17.86 -7.89
CA GLN A 389 12.08 -19.23 -8.28
C GLN A 389 11.26 -19.72 -9.48
N LEU A 390 9.93 -19.56 -9.44
CA LEU A 390 9.05 -19.95 -10.54
C LEU A 390 9.36 -19.18 -11.83
N TYR A 391 9.75 -17.92 -11.72
CA TYR A 391 10.11 -17.09 -12.86
C TYR A 391 11.44 -17.55 -13.49
N GLU A 392 12.46 -17.82 -12.68
CA GLU A 392 13.74 -18.36 -13.15
C GLU A 392 13.55 -19.73 -13.84
N ASP A 393 12.75 -20.61 -13.22
CA ASP A 393 12.43 -21.92 -13.78
C ASP A 393 11.70 -21.80 -15.12
N ALA A 394 10.68 -20.94 -15.21
CA ALA A 394 9.95 -20.71 -16.46
C ALA A 394 10.85 -20.18 -17.59
N ILE A 395 11.80 -19.29 -17.28
CA ILE A 395 12.77 -18.78 -18.26
C ILE A 395 13.74 -19.87 -18.70
N ALA A 396 14.31 -20.61 -17.75
CA ALA A 396 15.24 -21.68 -18.03
C ALA A 396 14.61 -22.74 -18.94
N THR A 397 13.40 -23.16 -18.59
CA THR A 397 12.57 -24.10 -19.35
C THR A 397 12.22 -23.58 -20.74
N THR A 398 11.86 -22.30 -20.87
CA THR A 398 11.58 -21.70 -22.19
C THR A 398 12.85 -21.69 -23.07
N SER A 399 14.01 -21.37 -22.50
CA SER A 399 15.28 -21.33 -23.23
C SER A 399 15.75 -22.72 -23.68
N THR A 400 15.57 -23.75 -22.84
CA THR A 400 15.93 -25.13 -23.21
C THR A 400 15.04 -25.64 -24.34
N VAL A 401 13.75 -25.32 -24.31
CA VAL A 401 12.80 -25.67 -25.36
C VAL A 401 13.13 -24.96 -26.67
N GLU A 402 13.44 -23.66 -26.64
CA GLU A 402 13.84 -22.92 -27.84
C GLU A 402 15.05 -23.59 -28.52
N LYS A 403 16.09 -23.89 -27.73
CA LYS A 403 17.28 -24.61 -28.22
C LYS A 403 16.94 -26.00 -28.73
N GLY A 404 16.07 -26.74 -28.03
CA GLY A 404 15.59 -28.05 -28.46
C GLY A 404 14.83 -28.00 -29.79
N ASN A 405 14.00 -26.99 -29.99
CA ASN A 405 13.22 -26.81 -31.22
C ASN A 405 14.14 -26.49 -32.42
N VAL A 406 15.20 -25.70 -32.20
CA VAL A 406 16.26 -25.47 -33.21
C VAL A 406 16.96 -26.78 -33.57
N GLN A 407 17.34 -27.58 -32.57
CA GLN A 407 17.99 -28.88 -32.80
C GLN A 407 17.07 -29.86 -33.54
N LEU A 408 15.77 -29.90 -33.23
CA LEU A 408 14.80 -30.72 -33.95
C LEU A 408 14.66 -30.28 -35.41
N LYS A 409 14.67 -28.97 -35.67
CA LYS A 409 14.62 -28.43 -37.03
C LYS A 409 15.89 -28.78 -37.82
N GLU A 410 17.05 -28.74 -37.16
CA GLU A 410 18.32 -29.13 -37.76
C GLU A 410 18.40 -30.64 -38.01
N ALA A 411 17.98 -31.47 -37.05
CA ALA A 411 17.91 -32.92 -37.17
C ALA A 411 16.97 -33.35 -38.31
N LYS A 412 15.83 -32.67 -38.48
CA LYS A 412 14.92 -32.89 -39.61
C LYS A 412 15.56 -32.60 -40.96
N ARG A 413 16.37 -31.52 -41.05
CA ARG A 413 17.12 -31.20 -42.27
C ARG A 413 18.18 -32.28 -42.55
N ARG A 414 18.99 -32.64 -41.56
CA ARG A 414 19.98 -33.72 -41.65
C ARG A 414 19.38 -35.07 -42.03
N GLY A 415 18.18 -35.40 -41.52
CA GLY A 415 17.48 -36.63 -41.88
C GLY A 415 17.07 -36.70 -43.36
N ASN A 416 16.67 -35.57 -43.95
CA ASN A 416 16.38 -35.49 -45.39
C ASN A 416 17.66 -35.59 -46.23
N ASP A 417 18.72 -34.90 -45.82
CA ASP A 417 20.01 -34.94 -46.53
C ASP A 417 20.64 -36.35 -46.49
N GLY A 418 20.57 -37.02 -45.33
CA GLY A 418 21.06 -38.40 -45.19
C GLY A 418 20.29 -39.40 -46.07
N ARG A 419 18.96 -39.25 -46.19
CA ARG A 419 18.15 -40.09 -47.10
C ARG A 419 18.52 -39.86 -48.56
N LEU A 420 18.75 -38.62 -48.96
CA LEU A 420 19.21 -38.29 -50.32
C LEU A 420 20.58 -38.91 -50.60
N PHE A 421 21.51 -38.81 -49.65
CA PHE A 421 22.86 -39.36 -49.81
C PHE A 421 22.86 -40.89 -49.93
N ILE A 422 22.06 -41.58 -49.10
CA ILE A 422 21.88 -43.04 -49.20
C ILE A 422 21.30 -43.43 -50.56
N LEU A 423 20.32 -42.67 -51.07
CA LEU A 423 19.69 -42.96 -52.36
C LEU A 423 20.68 -42.78 -53.52
N VAL A 424 21.46 -41.70 -53.53
CA VAL A 424 22.52 -41.47 -54.53
C VAL A 424 23.59 -42.56 -54.45
N PHE A 425 23.99 -42.96 -53.25
CA PHE A 425 24.96 -44.04 -53.05
C PHE A 425 24.46 -45.38 -53.59
N LEU A 426 23.19 -45.73 -53.32
CA LEU A 426 22.58 -46.97 -53.80
C LEU A 426 22.52 -47.01 -55.33
N ILE A 427 22.09 -45.91 -55.96
CA ILE A 427 22.06 -45.79 -57.42
C ILE A 427 23.47 -45.88 -58.01
N GLY A 428 24.44 -45.18 -57.43
CA GLY A 428 25.84 -45.23 -57.85
C GLY A 428 26.44 -46.64 -57.75
N ALA A 429 26.21 -47.33 -56.63
CA ALA A 429 26.66 -48.70 -56.43
C ALA A 429 25.99 -49.69 -57.41
N SER A 430 24.70 -49.52 -57.70
CA SER A 430 24.00 -50.32 -58.70
C SER A 430 24.58 -50.14 -60.10
N PHE A 431 24.89 -48.89 -60.51
CA PHE A 431 25.55 -48.64 -61.80
C PHE A 431 26.97 -49.20 -61.87
N SER A 432 27.75 -49.09 -60.78
CA SER A 432 29.09 -49.68 -60.71
C SER A 432 29.06 -51.20 -60.89
N LEU A 433 28.09 -51.89 -60.29
CA LEU A 433 27.91 -53.34 -60.48
C LEU A 433 27.49 -53.69 -61.91
N LEU A 434 26.63 -52.88 -62.54
CA LEU A 434 26.26 -53.07 -63.95
C LEU A 434 27.47 -52.97 -64.87
N PHE A 435 28.32 -51.96 -64.65
CA PHE A 435 29.50 -51.71 -65.48
C PHE A 435 30.56 -52.82 -65.31
N LEU A 436 30.74 -53.32 -64.08
CA LEU A 436 31.66 -54.41 -63.76
C LEU A 436 31.17 -55.79 -64.23
N HIS A 437 29.88 -55.94 -64.53
CA HIS A 437 29.32 -57.13 -65.17
C HIS A 437 29.37 -57.05 -66.70
N TYR A 438 29.31 -55.84 -67.26
CA TYR A 438 29.33 -55.64 -68.71
C TYR A 438 30.74 -55.76 -69.33
N TYR A 439 31.78 -55.54 -68.53
CA TYR A 439 33.19 -55.61 -68.90
C TYR A 439 33.86 -56.79 -68.20
#